data_AF-A0A399STG5-F1
#
_entry.id   AF-A0A399STG5-F1
#
_cell.length_a   1.000
_cell.length_b   1.000
_cell.length_c   1.000
_cell.angle_alpha   90.00
_cell.angle_beta   90.00
_cell.angle_gamma   90.00
#
_symmetry.space_group_name_H-M   'P 1'
#
loop_
_entity.id
_entity.type
_entity.pdbx_description
1 polymer ?
#
loop_
_entity_poly.entity_id
_entity_poly.type
_entity_poly.pdbx_seq_one_letter_code
_entity_poly.pdbx_strand_id
1 'polypeptide(L)'
;MAQSKWCCRIFPVVVILLSAVLATVIWYVEEGTYSFAFLFDKNEVFNYLGTVLFIAILPIGIFYWLNDKEKYQSRARPLAMLGFLPTLAFVIFQLVM
;
A
#
# COMPACT_ATOMS: atom_id res chain seq x y z
N MET A 1 -20.50 16.69 -8.76
CA MET A 1 -21.35 16.16 -7.67
C MET A 1 -20.67 16.40 -6.34
N ALA A 2 -21.42 16.79 -5.30
CA ALA A 2 -20.91 17.00 -3.95
C ALA A 2 -20.45 15.69 -3.31
N GLN A 3 -19.34 15.12 -3.80
CA GLN A 3 -18.68 13.98 -3.18
C GLN A 3 -18.01 14.51 -1.92
N SER A 4 -18.44 13.99 -0.77
CA SER A 4 -18.04 14.48 0.54
C SER A 4 -16.51 14.57 0.62
N LYS A 5 -15.99 15.70 1.15
CA LYS A 5 -14.55 15.94 1.36
C LYS A 5 -13.86 14.80 2.15
N TRP A 6 -14.67 14.00 2.85
CA TRP A 6 -14.26 12.80 3.58
C TRP A 6 -13.87 11.63 2.68
N CYS A 7 -14.55 11.42 1.54
CA CYS A 7 -14.29 10.29 0.66
C CYS A 7 -12.92 10.35 -0.03
N CYS A 8 -12.41 11.55 -0.32
CA CYS A 8 -11.05 11.74 -0.87
C CYS A 8 -9.95 11.66 0.20
N ARG A 9 -10.26 11.92 1.48
CA ARG A 9 -9.28 11.86 2.59
C ARG A 9 -9.15 10.46 3.21
N ILE A 10 -10.23 9.68 3.23
CA ILE A 10 -10.21 8.31 3.75
C ILE A 10 -9.45 7.37 2.82
N PHE A 11 -9.48 7.61 1.51
CA PHE A 11 -8.87 6.71 0.55
C PHE A 11 -7.35 6.52 0.74
N PRO A 12 -6.52 7.60 0.87
CA PRO A 12 -5.11 7.46 1.18
C PRO A 12 -4.84 6.71 2.49
N VAL A 13 -5.67 6.94 3.52
CA VAL A 13 -5.52 6.27 4.83
C VAL A 13 -5.76 4.76 4.70
N VAL A 14 -6.80 4.37 3.95
CA VAL A 14 -7.09 2.95 3.67
C VAL A 14 -5.96 2.32 2.85
N VAL A 15 -5.41 3.04 1.88
CA VAL A 15 -4.26 2.58 1.08
C VAL A 15 -3.03 2.37 1.96
N ILE A 16 -2.71 3.31 2.87
CA ILE A 16 -1.58 3.17 3.81
C ILE A 16 -1.80 1.97 4.75
N LEU A 17 -3.01 1.76 5.26
CA LEU A 17 -3.33 0.59 6.09
C LEU A 17 -3.14 -0.72 5.32
N LEU A 18 -3.61 -0.80 4.08
CA LEU A 18 -3.38 -1.97 3.22
C LEU A 18 -1.89 -2.19 2.93
N SER A 19 -1.15 -1.12 2.64
CA SER A 19 0.31 -1.18 2.46
C SER A 19 1.03 -1.66 3.71
N ALA A 20 0.57 -1.27 4.91
CA ALA A 20 1.12 -1.73 6.17
C ALA A 20 0.93 -3.24 6.35
N VAL A 21 -0.26 -3.75 6.04
CA VAL A 21 -0.53 -5.20 6.07
C VAL A 21 0.38 -5.95 5.09
N LEU A 22 0.50 -5.47 3.85
CA LEU A 22 1.37 -6.10 2.85
C LEU A 22 2.84 -6.05 3.25
N ALA A 23 3.34 -4.91 3.71
CA ALA A 23 4.71 -4.78 4.20
C ALA A 23 4.97 -5.73 5.38
N THR A 24 4.00 -5.88 6.29
CA THR A 24 4.12 -6.80 7.42
C THR A 24 4.29 -8.23 6.91
N VAL A 25 3.49 -8.65 5.93
CA VAL A 25 3.62 -9.99 5.34
C VAL A 25 4.97 -10.19 4.66
N ILE A 26 5.46 -9.19 3.92
CA ILE A 26 6.78 -9.25 3.27
C ILE A 26 7.88 -9.45 4.32
N TRP A 27 7.95 -8.56 5.30
CA TRP A 27 8.98 -8.58 6.33
C TRP A 27 8.92 -9.86 7.18
N TYR A 28 7.71 -10.31 7.51
CA TYR A 28 7.48 -11.55 8.25
C TYR A 28 8.01 -12.79 7.54
N VAL A 29 7.96 -12.82 6.20
CA VAL A 29 8.45 -13.94 5.37
C VAL A 29 9.96 -13.79 5.08
N GLU A 30 10.43 -12.57 4.81
CA GLU A 30 11.80 -12.29 4.39
C GLU A 30 12.83 -12.54 5.50
N GLU A 31 12.47 -12.36 6.77
CA GLU A 31 13.35 -12.64 7.91
C GLU A 31 13.53 -14.14 8.20
N GLY A 32 12.86 -15.03 7.47
CA GLY A 32 13.03 -16.50 7.55
C GLY A 32 12.70 -17.14 8.91
N THR A 33 12.31 -16.32 9.89
CA THR A 33 12.05 -16.72 11.28
C THR A 33 10.58 -16.59 11.65
N TYR A 34 9.72 -16.08 10.75
CA TYR A 34 8.31 -15.85 11.02
C TYR A 34 8.11 -15.04 12.32
N SER A 35 8.95 -14.02 12.52
CA SER A 35 9.02 -13.27 13.77
C SER A 35 8.75 -11.80 13.54
N PHE A 36 8.08 -11.15 14.49
CA PHE A 36 7.87 -9.70 14.49
C PHE A 36 9.03 -8.93 15.14
N ALA A 37 10.25 -9.48 15.07
CA ALA A 37 11.43 -8.93 15.72
C ALA A 37 11.78 -7.52 15.19
N PHE A 38 11.49 -7.26 13.91
CA PHE A 38 11.68 -5.97 13.26
C PHE A 38 10.91 -4.80 13.92
N LEU A 39 9.86 -5.06 14.71
CA LEU A 39 9.12 -4.01 15.44
C LEU A 39 9.84 -3.52 16.70
N PHE A 40 10.83 -4.27 17.19
CA PHE A 40 11.54 -3.95 18.44
C PHE A 40 12.88 -3.27 18.20
N ASP A 41 13.43 -3.35 16.99
CA ASP A 41 14.63 -2.59 16.61
C ASP A 41 14.23 -1.26 15.95
N LYS A 42 14.72 -0.14 16.50
CA LYS A 42 14.39 1.20 15.99
C LYS A 42 14.82 1.39 14.54
N ASN A 43 15.94 0.80 14.13
CA ASN A 43 16.41 0.95 12.76
C ASN A 43 15.51 0.17 11.78
N GLU A 44 15.07 -1.02 12.16
CA GLU A 44 14.19 -1.84 11.33
C GLU A 44 12.77 -1.29 11.26
N VAL A 45 12.27 -0.66 12.33
CA VAL A 45 10.98 0.05 12.28
C VAL A 45 10.99 1.17 11.23
N PHE A 46 12.08 1.91 11.07
CA PHE A 46 12.18 2.94 10.03
C PHE A 46 12.22 2.35 8.63
N ASN A 47 12.96 1.25 8.43
CA ASN A 47 13.00 0.52 7.16
C ASN A 47 11.61 -0.01 6.80
N TYR A 48 10.93 -0.65 7.75
CA TYR A 48 9.55 -1.13 7.61
C TYR A 48 8.60 0.01 7.22
N LEU A 49 8.64 1.13 7.93
CA LEU A 49 7.81 2.30 7.61
C LEU A 49 8.10 2.84 6.19
N GLY A 50 9.37 2.80 5.79
CA GLY A 50 9.80 3.12 4.44
C GLY A 50 9.18 2.19 3.39
N THR A 51 9.17 0.88 3.64
CA THR A 51 8.52 -0.11 2.77
C THR A 51 7.00 0.14 2.68
N VAL A 52 6.32 0.41 3.80
CA VAL A 52 4.89 0.75 3.82
C VAL A 52 4.59 1.96 2.93
N LEU A 53 5.37 3.03 3.08
CA LEU A 53 5.20 4.24 2.29
C LEU A 53 5.52 3.98 0.82
N PHE A 54 6.57 3.22 0.51
CA PHE A 54 6.94 2.89 -0.85
C PHE A 54 5.83 2.12 -1.58
N ILE A 55 5.22 1.14 -0.92
CA ILE A 55 4.07 0.39 -1.45
C ILE A 55 2.86 1.32 -1.64
N ALA A 56 2.66 2.28 -0.75
CA ALA A 56 1.53 3.21 -0.81
C ALA A 56 1.68 4.30 -1.91
N ILE A 57 2.90 4.68 -2.29
CA ILE A 57 3.13 5.78 -3.25
C ILE A 57 2.44 5.52 -4.59
N LEU A 58 2.57 4.31 -5.13
CA LEU A 58 2.07 3.96 -6.45
C LEU A 58 0.53 3.99 -6.55
N PRO A 59 -0.23 3.32 -5.66
CA PRO A 59 -1.70 3.42 -5.64
C PRO A 59 -2.20 4.82 -5.30
N ILE A 60 -1.54 5.58 -4.42
CA ILE A 60 -1.90 6.98 -4.13
C ILE A 60 -1.68 7.86 -5.36
N GLY A 61 -0.54 7.72 -6.05
CA GLY A 61 -0.22 8.46 -7.26
C GLY A 61 -1.21 8.20 -8.38
N ILE A 62 -1.53 6.93 -8.64
CA ILE A 62 -2.55 6.54 -9.63
C ILE A 62 -3.92 7.12 -9.26
N PHE A 63 -4.30 7.09 -7.98
CA PHE A 63 -5.57 7.65 -7.52
C PHE A 63 -5.68 9.14 -7.81
N TYR A 64 -4.69 9.95 -7.38
CA TYR A 64 -4.72 11.40 -7.62
C TYR A 64 -4.70 11.74 -9.11
N TRP A 65 -3.90 11.02 -9.90
CA TRP A 65 -3.82 11.23 -11.35
C TRP A 65 -5.13 10.91 -12.07
N LEU A 66 -5.83 9.83 -11.69
CA LEU A 66 -7.12 9.46 -12.28
C LEU A 66 -8.28 10.32 -11.79
N ASN A 67 -8.18 10.84 -10.57
CA ASN A 67 -9.20 11.73 -10.01
C ASN A 67 -9.18 13.12 -10.68
N ASP A 68 -8.04 13.54 -11.22
CA ASP A 68 -7.91 14.76 -12.04
C ASP A 68 -8.62 14.62 -13.41
N LYS A 69 -8.83 13.39 -13.88
CA LYS A 69 -9.54 13.11 -15.13
C LYS A 69 -11.04 12.90 -14.86
N GLU A 70 -11.88 13.87 -15.19
CA GLU A 70 -13.36 13.78 -15.03
C GLU A 70 -13.97 12.48 -15.59
N LYS A 71 -13.42 11.95 -16.69
CA LYS A 71 -13.87 10.69 -17.31
C LYS A 71 -13.66 9.44 -16.45
N TYR A 72 -12.66 9.46 -15.57
CA TYR A 72 -12.25 8.30 -14.76
C TYR A 72 -12.55 8.45 -13.27
N GLN A 73 -13.10 9.59 -12.84
CA GLN A 73 -13.40 9.87 -11.43
C GLN A 73 -14.25 8.77 -10.75
N SER A 74 -15.21 8.18 -11.45
CA SER A 74 -16.05 7.09 -10.91
C SER A 74 -15.32 5.73 -10.81
N ARG A 75 -14.24 5.53 -11.59
CA ARG A 75 -13.42 4.31 -11.61
C ARG A 75 -12.02 4.48 -11.01
N ALA A 76 -11.70 5.67 -10.50
CA ALA A 76 -10.38 5.99 -9.96
C ALA A 76 -9.99 5.09 -8.77
N ARG A 77 -10.97 4.69 -7.93
CA ARG A 77 -10.73 3.77 -6.79
C ARG A 77 -10.30 2.36 -7.20
N PRO A 78 -11.06 1.62 -8.02
CA PRO A 78 -10.64 0.29 -8.44
C PRO A 78 -9.39 0.33 -9.31
N LEU A 79 -9.19 1.38 -10.13
CA LEU A 79 -7.94 1.50 -10.89
C LEU A 79 -6.73 1.81 -9.99
N ALA A 80 -6.88 2.61 -8.94
CA ALA A 80 -5.79 2.85 -7.99
C ALA A 80 -5.35 1.58 -7.27
N MET A 81 -6.26 0.62 -7.05
CA MET A 81 -5.91 -0.69 -6.50
C MET A 81 -4.99 -1.50 -7.42
N LEU A 82 -4.99 -1.25 -8.73
CA LEU A 82 -4.00 -1.86 -9.65
C LEU A 82 -2.57 -1.43 -9.29
N GLY A 83 -2.39 -0.31 -8.61
CA GLY A 83 -1.07 0.11 -8.10
C GLY A 83 -0.47 -0.87 -7.09
N PHE A 84 -1.28 -1.75 -6.48
CA PHE A 84 -0.79 -2.81 -5.60
C PHE A 84 -0.35 -4.08 -6.33
N LEU A 85 -0.65 -4.25 -7.62
CA LEU A 85 -0.25 -5.43 -8.39
C LEU A 85 1.23 -5.81 -8.26
N PRO A 86 2.20 -4.89 -8.42
CA PRO A 86 3.61 -5.25 -8.29
C PRO A 86 3.95 -5.76 -6.88
N THR A 87 3.39 -5.14 -5.83
CA THR A 87 3.57 -5.58 -4.45
C THR A 87 2.93 -6.93 -4.20
N LEU A 88 1.72 -7.17 -4.70
CA LEU A 88 1.04 -8.46 -4.58
C LEU A 88 1.81 -9.57 -5.29
N ALA A 89 2.32 -9.30 -6.49
CA ALA A 89 3.16 -10.25 -7.22
C ALA A 89 4.43 -10.60 -6.44
N PHE A 90 5.08 -9.60 -5.81
CA PHE A 90 6.25 -9.81 -4.97
C PHE A 90 5.92 -10.63 -3.72
N VAL A 91 4.81 -10.35 -3.03
CA VAL A 91 4.35 -11.13 -1.87
C VAL A 91 4.09 -12.58 -2.25
N ILE A 92 3.38 -12.81 -3.36
CA ILE A 92 3.10 -14.17 -3.84
C ILE A 92 4.40 -14.90 -4.18
N PHE A 93 5.35 -14.23 -4.82
CA PHE A 93 6.65 -14.80 -5.14
C PHE A 93 7.42 -15.22 -3.87
N GLN A 94 7.46 -14.36 -2.86
CA GLN A 94 8.09 -14.67 -1.57
C GLN A 94 7.38 -15.78 -0.78
N LEU A 95 6.06 -15.94 -0.96
CA LEU A 95 5.32 -17.03 -0.32
C LEU A 95 5.48 -18.39 -1.03
N VAL A 96 5.86 -18.38 -2.31
CA VAL A 96 5.99 -19.59 -3.12
C VAL A 96 7.42 -20.16 -3.12
N MET A 97 8.44 -19.31 -2.96
CA MET A 97 9.83 -19.75 -2.78
C MET A 97 10.16 -20.01 -1.31
#